data_AF-A0A1F7P2X8-F1
#
_entry.id   AF-A0A1F7P2X8-F1
#
_cell.length_a   1.000
_cell.length_b   1.000
_cell.length_c   1.000
_cell.angle_alpha   90.00
_cell.angle_beta   90.00
_cell.angle_gamma   90.00
#
_symmetry.space_group_name_H-M   'P 1'
#
loop_
_entity.id
_entity.type
_entity.pdbx_description
1 polymer ?
#
loop_
_entity_poly.entity_id
_entity_poly.type
_entity_poly.pdbx_seq_one_letter_code
_entity_poly.pdbx_strand_id
1 'polypeptide(L)'
;MSTEQGREQILSQHREIHGLADRVKSAADLVELLHRLQEFRSAIVPHFTEEEAPDGFFEVVRDRAGRHRETVSRLEAEHKVFLRDLDALAERARTCLAGPVAAILAEAGELARRLRDHETRENELLLDALYLDLGEEA
;
A
#
# COMPACT_ATOMS: atom_id res chain seq x y z
N MET A 1 -0.42 -9.67 36.22
CA MET A 1 -1.64 -9.43 35.43
C MET A 1 -2.58 -10.61 35.60
N SER A 2 -3.89 -10.37 35.76
CA SER A 2 -4.86 -11.48 35.83
C SER A 2 -4.93 -12.18 34.47
N THR A 3 -5.10 -13.50 34.45
CA THR A 3 -5.20 -14.31 33.21
C THR A 3 -6.31 -13.85 32.27
N GLU A 4 -7.33 -13.20 32.81
CA GLU A 4 -8.48 -12.64 32.09
C GLU A 4 -8.11 -11.35 31.32
N GLN A 5 -7.32 -10.47 31.94
CA GLN A 5 -6.84 -9.22 31.32
C GLN A 5 -5.89 -9.50 30.14
N GLY A 6 -5.00 -10.50 30.27
CA GLY A 6 -4.11 -10.89 29.18
C GLY A 6 -4.85 -11.50 27.98
N ARG A 7 -5.90 -12.29 28.23
CA ARG A 7 -6.73 -12.86 27.16
C ARG A 7 -7.52 -11.78 26.41
N GLU A 8 -8.08 -10.81 27.12
CA GLU A 8 -8.84 -9.72 26.50
C GLU A 8 -7.95 -8.83 25.63
N GLN A 9 -6.71 -8.59 26.05
CA GLN A 9 -5.72 -7.84 25.29
C GLN A 9 -5.35 -8.52 23.97
N ILE A 10 -5.05 -9.83 23.99
CA ILE A 10 -4.77 -10.62 22.76
C ILE A 10 -5.97 -10.60 21.81
N LEU A 11 -7.19 -10.80 22.32
CA LEU A 11 -8.40 -10.75 21.50
C LEU A 11 -8.61 -9.37 20.88
N SER A 12 -8.24 -8.29 21.58
CA SER A 12 -8.30 -6.93 21.05
C SER A 12 -7.28 -6.71 19.93
N GLN A 13 -6.03 -7.13 20.13
CA GLN A 13 -4.97 -7.07 19.10
C GLN A 13 -5.41 -7.83 17.84
N HIS A 14 -5.98 -9.03 17.98
CA HIS A 14 -6.46 -9.80 16.82
C HIS A 14 -7.60 -9.10 16.09
N ARG A 15 -8.56 -8.48 16.80
CA ARG A 15 -9.63 -7.69 16.16
C ARG A 15 -9.07 -6.51 15.36
N GLU A 16 -8.08 -5.82 15.91
CA GLU A 16 -7.41 -4.72 15.23
C GLU A 16 -6.70 -5.20 13.96
N ILE A 17 -5.92 -6.27 14.06
CA ILE A 17 -5.23 -6.91 12.93
C ILE A 17 -6.22 -7.32 11.84
N HIS A 18 -7.35 -7.94 12.20
CA HIS A 18 -8.39 -8.30 11.24
C HIS A 18 -8.98 -7.07 10.55
N GLY A 19 -9.28 -6.00 11.30
CA GLY A 19 -9.76 -4.74 10.72
C GLY A 19 -8.77 -4.12 9.75
N LEU A 20 -7.47 -4.16 10.05
CA LEU A 20 -6.42 -3.68 9.15
C LEU A 20 -6.29 -4.55 7.90
N ALA A 21 -6.43 -5.88 8.01
CA ALA A 21 -6.44 -6.78 6.87
C ALA A 21 -7.64 -6.53 5.93
N ASP A 22 -8.84 -6.28 6.48
CA ASP A 22 -10.02 -5.90 5.70
C ASP A 22 -9.83 -4.54 5.00
N ARG A 23 -9.11 -3.61 5.64
CA ARG A 23 -8.70 -2.37 4.99
C ARG A 23 -7.73 -2.65 3.85
N VAL A 24 -6.68 -3.45 4.03
CA VAL A 24 -5.77 -3.81 2.91
C VAL A 24 -6.57 -4.36 1.71
N LYS A 25 -7.53 -5.25 1.94
CA LYS A 25 -8.39 -5.84 0.92
C LYS A 25 -9.25 -4.83 0.14
N SER A 26 -9.68 -3.76 0.79
CA SER A 26 -10.64 -2.79 0.23
C SER A 26 -9.97 -1.54 -0.38
N ALA A 27 -8.67 -1.57 -0.63
CA ALA A 27 -7.95 -0.43 -1.22
C ALA A 27 -8.44 -0.16 -2.65
N ALA A 28 -8.75 1.10 -2.97
CA ALA A 28 -9.26 1.49 -4.27
C ALA A 28 -8.17 1.63 -5.34
N ASP A 29 -6.95 1.99 -4.92
CA ASP A 29 -5.80 2.18 -5.80
C ASP A 29 -4.48 1.76 -5.12
N LEU A 30 -3.38 1.84 -5.88
CA LEU A 30 -2.05 1.42 -5.42
C LEU A 30 -1.45 2.34 -4.35
N VAL A 31 -1.79 3.63 -4.34
CA VAL A 31 -1.30 4.58 -3.34
C VAL A 31 -1.95 4.28 -2.00
N GLU A 32 -3.28 4.12 -2.02
CA GLU A 32 -4.04 3.73 -0.85
C GLU A 32 -3.63 2.33 -0.34
N LEU A 33 -3.42 1.37 -1.24
CA LEU A 33 -2.92 0.05 -0.88
C LEU A 33 -1.59 0.13 -0.13
N LEU A 34 -0.63 0.95 -0.60
CA LEU A 34 0.65 1.11 0.08
C LEU A 34 0.52 1.66 1.50
N HIS A 35 -0.30 2.69 1.69
CA HIS A 35 -0.54 3.23 3.04
C HIS A 35 -1.15 2.17 3.95
N ARG A 36 -2.16 1.43 3.46
CA ARG A 36 -2.83 0.38 4.24
C ARG A 36 -1.89 -0.80 4.55
N LEU A 37 -1.00 -1.18 3.63
CA LEU A 37 0.03 -2.19 3.88
C LEU A 37 1.06 -1.73 4.93
N GLN A 38 1.43 -0.45 4.95
CA GLN A 38 2.33 0.12 5.97
C GLN A 38 1.67 0.16 7.36
N GLU A 39 0.40 0.55 7.44
CA GLU A 39 -0.39 0.48 8.67
C GLU A 39 -0.48 -0.96 9.18
N PHE A 40 -0.86 -1.90 8.31
CA PHE A 40 -0.95 -3.32 8.66
C PHE A 40 0.39 -3.88 9.13
N ARG A 41 1.49 -3.55 8.43
CA ARG A 41 2.84 -3.94 8.82
C ARG A 41 3.21 -3.44 10.22
N SER A 42 2.89 -2.18 10.51
CA SER A 42 3.21 -1.54 11.79
C SER A 42 2.48 -2.18 12.97
N ALA A 43 1.35 -2.84 12.74
CA ALA A 43 0.62 -3.58 13.78
C ALA A 43 1.04 -5.06 13.86
N ILE A 44 1.22 -5.75 12.73
CA ILE A 44 1.46 -7.20 12.72
C ILE A 44 2.88 -7.58 13.16
N VAL A 45 3.88 -6.73 12.88
CA VAL A 45 5.27 -7.01 13.25
C VAL A 45 5.46 -7.02 14.77
N PRO A 46 4.99 -5.99 15.53
CA PRO A 46 5.03 -6.05 16.99
C PRO A 46 4.27 -7.25 17.55
N HIS A 47 3.09 -7.55 17.01
CA HIS A 47 2.28 -8.68 17.46
C HIS A 47 3.03 -10.02 17.33
N PHE A 48 3.60 -10.33 16.15
CA PHE A 48 4.41 -11.54 15.97
C PHE A 48 5.66 -11.54 16.85
N THR A 49 6.29 -10.38 17.03
CA THR A 49 7.47 -10.24 17.89
C THR A 49 7.13 -10.56 19.35
N GLU A 50 5.98 -10.11 19.86
CA GLU A 50 5.51 -10.40 21.21
C GLU A 50 5.17 -11.89 21.40
N GLU A 51 4.56 -12.53 20.40
CA GLU A 51 4.22 -13.96 20.46
C GLU A 51 5.47 -14.86 20.45
N GLU A 52 6.48 -14.48 19.68
CA GLU A 52 7.74 -15.21 19.47
C GLU A 52 8.85 -14.84 20.46
N ALA A 53 8.69 -13.79 21.26
CA ALA A 53 9.67 -13.34 22.25
C ALA A 53 9.97 -14.42 23.31
N PRO A 54 11.15 -14.36 23.96
CA PRO A 54 11.36 -15.07 25.21
C PRO A 54 10.27 -14.71 26.24
N ASP A 55 9.75 -15.70 26.94
CA ASP A 55 8.57 -15.64 27.81
C ASP A 55 7.27 -15.20 27.09
N GLY A 56 7.29 -15.16 25.76
CA GLY A 56 6.16 -14.84 24.90
C GLY A 56 5.11 -15.95 24.84
N PHE A 57 4.02 -15.69 24.11
CA PHE A 57 2.87 -16.61 24.07
C PHE A 57 3.27 -18.03 23.63
N PHE A 58 4.12 -18.16 22.61
CA PHE A 58 4.54 -19.45 22.09
C PHE A 58 5.45 -20.23 23.04
N GLU A 59 6.30 -19.57 23.83
CA GLU A 59 7.11 -20.24 24.85
C GLU A 59 6.22 -20.78 25.98
N VAL A 60 5.29 -19.96 26.48
CA VAL A 60 4.31 -20.37 27.50
C VAL A 60 3.49 -21.59 27.05
N VAL A 61 3.06 -21.63 25.79
CA VAL A 61 2.34 -22.78 25.22
C VAL A 61 3.24 -24.02 25.12
N ARG A 62 4.50 -23.87 24.68
CA ARG A 62 5.45 -24.99 24.57
C ARG A 62 5.78 -25.63 25.92
N ASP A 63 5.82 -24.82 26.98
CA ASP A 63 6.13 -25.27 28.34
C ASP A 63 4.92 -25.90 29.02
N ARG A 64 3.74 -25.28 28.91
CA ARG A 64 2.53 -25.75 29.61
C ARG A 64 1.76 -26.82 28.83
N ALA A 65 1.93 -26.88 27.52
CA ALA A 65 1.17 -27.77 26.64
C ALA A 65 2.04 -28.33 25.50
N GLY A 66 3.07 -29.10 25.86
CA GLY A 66 4.07 -29.63 24.93
C GLY A 66 3.54 -30.39 23.70
N ARG A 67 2.30 -30.92 23.75
CA ARG A 67 1.61 -31.50 22.58
C ARG A 67 1.40 -30.52 21.41
N HIS A 68 1.50 -29.21 21.65
CA HIS A 68 1.32 -28.17 20.64
C HIS A 68 2.64 -27.66 20.03
N ARG A 69 3.79 -28.26 20.36
CA ARG A 69 5.11 -27.82 19.86
C ARG A 69 5.18 -27.74 18.34
N GLU A 70 4.72 -28.77 17.63
CA GLU A 70 4.69 -28.79 16.16
C GLU A 70 3.78 -27.69 15.59
N THR A 71 2.61 -27.48 16.21
CA THR A 71 1.69 -26.40 15.83
C THR A 71 2.36 -25.04 15.98
N VAL A 72 3.04 -24.79 17.09
CA VAL A 72 3.76 -23.53 17.34
C VAL A 72 4.86 -23.32 16.30
N SER A 73 5.68 -24.32 16.02
CA SER A 73 6.73 -24.21 15.00
C SER A 73 6.18 -23.93 13.60
N ARG A 74 4.99 -24.45 13.28
CA ARG A 74 4.29 -24.13 12.03
C ARG A 74 3.80 -22.67 12.02
N LEU A 75 3.22 -22.17 13.11
CA LEU A 75 2.78 -20.77 13.21
C LEU A 75 3.96 -19.79 13.05
N GLU A 76 5.09 -20.06 13.71
CA GLU A 76 6.32 -19.25 13.53
C GLU A 76 6.81 -19.25 12.06
N ALA A 77 6.67 -20.38 11.35
CA ALA A 77 6.98 -20.45 9.93
C ALA A 77 5.97 -19.65 9.08
N GLU A 78 4.68 -19.73 9.41
CA GLU A 78 3.61 -18.95 8.76
C GLU A 78 3.84 -17.44 8.95
N HIS A 79 4.23 -16.98 10.14
CA HIS A 79 4.55 -15.57 10.39
C HIS A 79 5.63 -15.04 9.44
N LYS A 80 6.72 -15.79 9.26
CA LYS A 80 7.81 -15.43 8.35
C LYS A 80 7.34 -15.33 6.90
N VAL A 81 6.47 -16.27 6.48
CA VAL A 81 5.87 -16.24 5.14
C VAL A 81 4.96 -15.02 4.98
N PHE A 82 4.11 -14.72 5.96
CA PHE A 82 3.23 -13.54 5.91
C PHE A 82 4.02 -12.24 5.81
N LEU A 83 5.07 -12.06 6.61
CA LEU A 83 5.88 -10.84 6.57
C LEU A 83 6.60 -10.69 5.23
N ARG A 84 7.14 -11.78 4.68
CA ARG A 84 7.76 -11.77 3.35
C ARG A 84 6.75 -11.40 2.27
N ASP A 85 5.56 -12.01 2.30
CA ASP A 85 4.54 -11.80 1.27
C ASP A 85 3.98 -10.37 1.34
N LEU A 86 3.82 -9.82 2.55
CA LEU A 86 3.48 -8.41 2.81
C LEU A 86 4.53 -7.45 2.21
N ASP A 87 5.81 -7.68 2.50
CA ASP A 87 6.90 -6.85 1.98
C ASP A 87 7.02 -6.93 0.45
N ALA A 88 6.86 -8.12 -0.12
CA ALA A 88 6.85 -8.34 -1.56
C ALA A 88 5.66 -7.65 -2.24
N LEU A 89 4.47 -7.69 -1.64
CA LEU A 89 3.30 -6.99 -2.16
C LEU A 89 3.50 -5.47 -2.16
N ALA A 90 4.02 -4.93 -1.05
CA ALA A 90 4.32 -3.50 -0.96
C ALA A 90 5.37 -3.07 -1.99
N GLU A 91 6.41 -3.87 -2.21
CA GLU A 91 7.45 -3.55 -3.21
C GLU A 91 6.91 -3.58 -4.64
N ARG A 92 6.06 -4.56 -4.97
CA ARG A 92 5.40 -4.62 -6.27
C ARG A 92 4.50 -3.41 -6.52
N ALA A 93 3.75 -2.96 -5.51
CA ALA A 93 2.91 -1.76 -5.62
C ALA A 93 3.75 -0.49 -5.84
N ARG A 94 4.87 -0.33 -5.11
CA ARG A 94 5.82 0.78 -5.33
C ARG A 94 6.41 0.76 -6.73
N THR A 95 6.89 -0.40 -7.18
CA THR A 95 7.47 -0.55 -8.52
C THR A 95 6.46 -0.20 -9.61
N CYS A 96 5.19 -0.60 -9.45
CA CYS A 96 4.14 -0.28 -10.40
C CYS A 96 3.86 1.24 -10.47
N LEU A 97 3.79 1.91 -9.31
CA LEU A 97 3.63 3.36 -9.24
C LEU A 97 4.78 4.12 -9.89
N ALA A 98 6.02 3.74 -9.57
CA ALA A 98 7.23 4.41 -10.07
C ALA A 98 7.57 4.06 -11.52
N GLY A 99 7.04 2.95 -12.06
CA GLY A 99 7.29 2.50 -13.42
C GLY A 99 6.10 2.78 -14.35
N PRO A 100 5.27 1.77 -14.66
CA PRO A 100 4.23 1.88 -15.67
C PRO A 100 3.21 2.99 -15.40
N VAL A 101 2.81 3.22 -14.14
CA VAL A 101 1.86 4.30 -13.82
C VAL A 101 2.48 5.67 -14.06
N ALA A 102 3.71 5.90 -13.58
CA ALA A 102 4.44 7.14 -13.83
C ALA A 102 4.65 7.42 -15.33
N ALA A 103 4.94 6.38 -16.13
CA ALA A 103 5.09 6.50 -17.57
C ALA A 103 3.80 6.98 -18.25
N ILE A 104 2.66 6.38 -17.92
CA ILE A 104 1.34 6.77 -18.46
C ILE A 104 1.02 8.23 -18.09
N LEU A 105 1.29 8.63 -16.84
CA LEU A 105 1.05 10.00 -16.40
C LEU A 105 1.93 11.02 -17.14
N ALA A 106 3.19 10.66 -17.42
CA ALA A 106 4.09 11.48 -18.22
C ALA A 106 3.60 11.63 -19.67
N GLU A 107 3.17 10.53 -20.29
CA GLU A 107 2.60 10.54 -21.65
C GLU A 107 1.34 11.40 -21.74
N ALA A 108 0.44 11.30 -20.75
CA ALA A 108 -0.75 12.14 -20.67
C ALA A 108 -0.39 13.63 -20.54
N GLY A 109 0.62 13.95 -19.74
CA GLY A 109 1.13 15.32 -19.59
C GLY A 109 1.69 15.87 -20.90
N GLU A 110 2.46 15.06 -21.63
CA GLU A 110 3.03 15.43 -22.93
C GLU A 110 1.94 15.63 -23.99
N LEU A 111 0.93 14.75 -24.02
CA LEU A 111 -0.23 14.93 -24.89
C LEU A 111 -0.94 16.26 -24.64
N ALA A 112 -1.23 16.57 -23.37
CA ALA A 112 -1.89 17.83 -23.01
C ALA A 112 -1.03 19.06 -23.38
N ARG A 113 0.30 18.95 -23.25
CA ARG A 113 1.24 20.00 -23.67
C ARG A 113 1.19 20.22 -25.17
N ARG A 114 1.28 19.15 -25.96
CA ARG A 114 1.23 19.20 -27.43
C ARG A 114 -0.07 19.80 -27.94
N LEU A 115 -1.19 19.52 -27.28
CA LEU A 115 -2.48 20.12 -27.63
C LEU A 115 -2.46 21.63 -27.41
N ARG A 116 -1.98 22.10 -26.25
CA ARG A 116 -1.85 23.55 -25.99
C ARG A 116 -0.95 24.24 -27.01
N ASP A 117 0.19 23.64 -27.35
CA ASP A 117 1.10 24.21 -28.36
C ASP A 117 0.44 24.27 -29.75
N HIS A 118 -0.40 23.29 -30.08
CA HIS A 118 -1.18 23.29 -31.31
C HIS A 118 -2.20 24.43 -31.32
N GLU A 119 -3.01 24.56 -30.28
CA GLU A 119 -4.01 25.63 -30.15
C GLU A 119 -3.38 27.03 -30.18
N THR A 120 -2.21 27.23 -29.56
CA THR A 120 -1.48 28.50 -29.64
C THR A 120 -1.13 28.85 -31.08
N ARG A 121 -0.60 27.90 -31.85
CA ARG A 121 -0.23 28.12 -33.27
C ARG A 121 -1.45 28.36 -34.15
N GLU A 122 -2.56 27.70 -33.87
CA GLU A 122 -3.82 27.96 -34.58
C GLU A 122 -4.34 29.39 -34.31
N ASN A 123 -4.25 29.84 -33.05
CA ASN A 123 -4.64 31.19 -32.69
C ASN A 123 -3.74 32.25 -33.33
N GLU A 124 -2.42 32.02 -33.36
CA GLU A 124 -1.46 32.89 -34.06
C GLU A 124 -1.82 33.00 -35.55
N LEU A 125 -2.09 31.87 -36.22
CA LEU A 125 -2.49 31.85 -37.62
C LEU A 125 -3.81 32.62 -37.88
N LEU A 126 -4.80 32.46 -37.00
CA LEU A 126 -6.08 33.16 -37.10
C LEU A 126 -5.91 34.68 -36.94
N LEU A 127 -5.10 35.11 -35.96
CA LEU A 127 -4.80 36.53 -35.76
C LEU A 127 -4.07 37.11 -36.97
N ASP A 128 -3.05 36.42 -37.48
CA ASP A 128 -2.30 36.84 -38.66
C ASP A 128 -3.24 37.01 -39.86
N ALA A 129 -4.12 36.03 -40.13
CA ALA A 129 -5.09 36.12 -41.22
C ALA A 129 -6.07 37.29 -41.05
N LEU A 130 -6.53 37.56 -39.82
CA LEU A 130 -7.48 38.66 -39.56
C LEU A 130 -6.83 40.04 -39.68
N TYR A 131 -5.57 40.19 -39.27
CA TYR A 131 -4.88 41.48 -39.28
C TYR A 131 -4.21 41.83 -40.62
N LEU A 132 -3.71 40.83 -41.36
CA LEU A 132 -2.99 41.06 -42.62
C LEU A 132 -3.92 41.04 -43.84
N ASP A 133 -4.94 40.18 -43.89
CA ASP A 133 -5.77 40.03 -45.10
C ASP A 133 -7.09 40.83 -45.08
N LEU A 134 -7.57 41.28 -43.91
CA LEU A 134 -8.81 42.07 -43.80
C LEU A 134 -8.59 43.55 -43.43
N GLY A 135 -7.33 43.95 -43.21
CA GLY A 135 -6.95 45.31 -42.82
C GLY A 135 -6.56 46.25 -43.98
N GLU A 136 -6.45 45.76 -45.22
CA GLU A 136 -6.00 46.54 -46.39
C GLU A 136 -7.13 47.14 -47.25
N GLU A 137 -8.36 47.25 -46.73
CA GLU A 137 -9.43 48.06 -47.33
C GLU A 137 -9.78 49.27 -46.44
N ALA A 138 -8.94 50.31 -46.46
CA ALA A 138 -9.29 51.68 -46.05
C ALA A 138 -8.47 52.73 -46.79
#